data_AF-A0A0P0D210-F1
#
_entry.id   AF-A0A0P0D210-F1
#
_cell.length_a   1.000
_cell.length_b   1.000
_cell.length_c   1.000
_cell.angle_alpha   90.00
_cell.angle_beta   90.00
_cell.angle_gamma   90.00
#
_symmetry.space_group_name_H-M   'P 1'
#
loop_
_entity.id
_entity.type
_entity.pdbx_description
1 polymer ?
#
loop_
_entity_poly.entity_id
_entity_poly.type
_entity_poly.pdbx_seq_one_letter_code
_entity_poly.pdbx_strand_id
1 'polypeptide(L)'
;MKLIKFISFLIIIGNLTLTSCEREALPVYPGTIIEIDTVFVKGANLTYPTFSGSDTSADRFYAFSGTSSTDLSSMSGEDWTYELWIKVDTDALIGDANEPSGQTAGGACISERGRIFELYLIEDSNADYAIKYNRLDNDNLPVGTMDSSDSSINLEFDEWAHVAISRSSADGIAKFYINGTLIDSSSDALWIHPVNDTWLDFNYMYRGGNMNFFKGSFDDIRVSYIDRYPSEFEPNHFERHEVDNNTLLQMDLDNNLTPFDPVSDYDKVEIKGIYTYFIQVVNTVFWTSKDYVLPTE
;
A
#
# COMPACT_ATOMS: atom_id res chain seq x y z
N MET A 1 5.99 -16.88 84.73
CA MET A 1 6.06 -18.07 83.84
C MET A 1 5.43 -17.70 82.51
N LYS A 2 6.17 -17.99 81.43
CA LYS A 2 6.02 -17.68 80.00
C LYS A 2 4.69 -17.10 79.49
N LEU A 3 4.78 -15.87 78.97
CA LEU A 3 3.80 -15.21 78.10
C LEU A 3 3.88 -15.85 76.70
N ILE A 4 2.85 -16.60 76.30
CA ILE A 4 2.76 -17.19 74.95
C ILE A 4 2.14 -16.12 74.03
N LYS A 5 2.96 -15.53 73.15
CA LYS A 5 2.47 -14.69 72.06
C LYS A 5 1.87 -15.59 70.97
N PHE A 6 0.55 -15.54 70.81
CA PHE A 6 -0.14 -16.13 69.66
C PHE A 6 0.06 -15.17 68.47
N ILE A 7 0.86 -15.59 67.50
CA ILE A 7 1.01 -14.89 66.22
C ILE A 7 -0.05 -15.47 65.29
N SER A 8 -1.11 -14.69 65.04
CA SER A 8 -2.12 -15.00 64.02
C SER A 8 -1.55 -14.65 62.65
N PHE A 9 -1.21 -15.67 61.87
CA PHE A 9 -0.84 -15.51 60.45
C PHE A 9 -2.13 -15.34 59.65
N LEU A 10 -2.43 -14.11 59.21
CA LEU A 10 -3.53 -13.83 58.31
C LEU A 10 -3.07 -14.15 56.88
N ILE A 11 -3.48 -15.31 56.36
CA ILE A 11 -3.25 -15.66 54.95
C ILE A 11 -4.31 -14.93 54.13
N ILE A 12 -3.93 -13.81 53.51
CA ILE A 12 -4.73 -13.16 52.48
C ILE A 12 -4.56 -13.98 51.21
N ILE A 13 -5.54 -14.83 50.90
CA ILE A 13 -5.64 -15.47 49.59
C ILE A 13 -6.15 -14.38 48.65
N GLY A 14 -5.22 -13.66 48.02
CA GLY A 14 -5.55 -12.82 46.87
C GLY A 14 -6.09 -13.71 45.77
N ASN A 15 -7.31 -13.44 45.32
CA ASN A 15 -7.84 -14.05 44.10
C ASN A 15 -6.89 -13.66 42.96
N LEU A 16 -6.06 -14.61 42.49
CA LEU A 16 -5.46 -14.50 41.18
C LEU A 16 -6.62 -14.58 40.17
N THR A 17 -7.08 -13.43 39.70
CA THR A 17 -7.78 -13.37 38.43
C THR A 17 -6.76 -13.74 37.36
N LEU A 18 -6.76 -15.02 36.98
CA LEU A 18 -6.16 -15.46 35.73
C LEU A 18 -6.98 -14.79 34.62
N THR A 19 -6.52 -13.62 34.18
CA THR A 19 -6.95 -13.07 32.90
C THR A 19 -6.35 -14.01 31.87
N SER A 20 -7.13 -15.00 31.43
CA SER A 20 -6.79 -15.74 30.23
C SER A 20 -6.79 -14.72 29.11
N CYS A 21 -5.61 -14.38 28.58
CA CYS A 21 -5.51 -13.88 27.22
C CYS A 21 -5.93 -15.03 26.31
N GLU A 22 -7.24 -15.32 26.25
CA GLU A 22 -7.80 -15.93 25.07
C GLU A 22 -7.63 -14.87 24.00
N ARG A 23 -6.59 -15.04 23.18
CA ARG A 23 -6.45 -14.29 21.92
C ARG A 23 -7.80 -14.43 21.25
N GLU A 24 -8.53 -13.32 21.12
CA GLU A 24 -9.83 -13.32 20.44
C GLU A 24 -9.64 -14.08 19.13
N ALA A 25 -10.56 -15.01 18.86
CA ALA A 25 -10.52 -15.74 17.61
C ALA A 25 -10.45 -14.70 16.48
N LEU A 26 -9.35 -14.71 15.72
CA LEU A 26 -9.17 -13.79 14.60
C LEU A 26 -10.44 -13.87 13.75
N PRO A 27 -11.08 -12.73 13.42
CA PRO A 27 -12.29 -12.76 12.63
C PRO A 27 -12.02 -13.56 11.35
N VAL A 28 -12.79 -14.61 11.14
CA VAL A 28 -12.73 -15.37 9.88
C VAL A 28 -13.49 -14.54 8.87
N TYR A 29 -12.76 -13.73 8.11
CA TYR A 29 -13.32 -12.92 7.04
C TYR A 29 -13.75 -13.82 5.88
N PRO A 30 -15.02 -13.76 5.42
CA PRO A 30 -15.46 -14.47 4.23
C PRO A 30 -14.86 -13.79 2.99
N GLY A 31 -13.61 -14.09 2.69
CA GLY A 31 -12.92 -13.73 1.45
C GLY A 31 -12.40 -14.99 0.78
N THR A 32 -12.47 -15.06 -0.55
CA THR A 32 -11.79 -16.12 -1.30
C THR A 32 -10.30 -15.80 -1.27
N ILE A 33 -9.50 -16.70 -0.69
CA ILE A 33 -8.05 -16.61 -0.79
C ILE A 33 -7.68 -16.87 -2.25
N ILE A 34 -7.03 -15.89 -2.89
CA ILE A 34 -6.53 -16.05 -4.25
C ILE A 34 -5.06 -16.39 -4.17
N GLU A 35 -4.75 -17.56 -4.70
CA GLU A 35 -3.41 -18.09 -4.86
C GLU A 35 -2.72 -17.31 -5.99
N ILE A 36 -1.58 -16.71 -5.69
CA ILE A 36 -0.74 -16.07 -6.70
C ILE A 36 0.46 -16.97 -6.92
N ASP A 37 0.53 -17.59 -8.09
CA ASP A 37 1.71 -18.29 -8.55
C ASP A 37 2.88 -17.30 -8.66
N THR A 38 3.80 -17.36 -7.70
CA THR A 38 5.05 -16.61 -7.71
C THR A 38 6.20 -17.60 -7.76
N VAL A 39 7.02 -17.50 -8.81
CA VAL A 39 8.20 -18.36 -8.98
C VAL A 39 9.38 -17.68 -8.29
N PHE A 40 9.77 -18.18 -7.12
CA PHE A 40 10.89 -17.64 -6.34
C PHE A 40 12.17 -18.48 -6.47
N VAL A 41 13.31 -17.76 -6.45
CA VAL A 41 14.66 -18.35 -6.41
C VAL A 41 15.07 -18.56 -4.96
N LYS A 42 15.33 -19.81 -4.58
CA LYS A 42 15.76 -20.21 -3.23
C LYS A 42 17.04 -19.49 -2.78
N GLY A 43 17.00 -18.80 -1.62
CA GLY A 43 18.20 -18.37 -0.88
C GLY A 43 18.31 -16.89 -0.51
N ALA A 44 17.25 -16.09 -0.68
CA ALA A 44 17.22 -14.67 -0.35
C ALA A 44 16.46 -14.38 0.96
N ASN A 45 17.00 -13.49 1.80
CA ASN A 45 16.41 -13.19 3.12
C ASN A 45 15.31 -12.11 3.12
N LEU A 46 15.17 -11.33 2.04
CA LEU A 46 14.02 -10.46 1.73
C LEU A 46 13.98 -10.30 0.21
N THR A 47 12.80 -10.39 -0.40
CA THR A 47 12.62 -10.22 -1.85
C THR A 47 11.39 -9.39 -2.10
N TYR A 48 11.55 -8.33 -2.90
CA TYR A 48 10.46 -7.43 -3.30
C TYR A 48 10.19 -7.56 -4.79
N PRO A 49 8.94 -7.37 -5.24
CA PRO A 49 8.63 -7.39 -6.65
C PRO A 49 9.28 -6.15 -7.27
N THR A 50 10.27 -6.38 -8.15
CA THR A 50 10.94 -5.31 -8.89
C THR A 50 10.46 -5.33 -10.33
N PHE A 51 10.00 -4.18 -10.81
CA PHE A 51 9.57 -3.98 -12.18
C PHE A 51 10.70 -3.36 -12.98
N SER A 52 10.98 -3.90 -14.17
CA SER A 52 12.08 -3.42 -15.02
C SER A 52 11.70 -2.25 -15.94
N GLY A 53 10.44 -1.81 -15.93
CA GLY A 53 9.94 -0.77 -16.83
C GLY A 53 9.81 -1.20 -18.31
N SER A 54 9.48 -2.48 -18.56
CA SER A 54 9.30 -3.07 -19.89
C SER A 54 8.24 -2.33 -20.71
N ASP A 55 8.40 -2.29 -22.03
CA ASP A 55 7.49 -1.64 -22.99
C ASP A 55 6.29 -2.52 -23.39
N THR A 56 6.15 -3.71 -22.78
CA THR A 56 5.07 -4.63 -23.11
C THR A 56 4.00 -4.62 -22.03
N SER A 57 2.73 -4.70 -22.44
CA SER A 57 1.58 -4.82 -21.51
C SER A 57 1.60 -6.10 -20.67
N ALA A 58 2.64 -6.92 -20.83
CA ALA A 58 2.88 -8.10 -20.04
C ALA A 58 3.49 -7.77 -18.67
N ASP A 59 4.08 -6.59 -18.43
CA ASP A 59 4.78 -6.29 -17.17
C ASP A 59 3.91 -5.48 -16.20
N ARG A 60 2.86 -6.12 -15.70
CA ARG A 60 1.91 -5.49 -14.76
C ARG A 60 1.35 -6.47 -13.76
N PHE A 61 1.04 -5.95 -12.58
CA PHE A 61 0.12 -6.60 -11.65
C PHE A 61 -1.04 -5.65 -11.38
N TYR A 62 -2.23 -6.21 -11.27
CA TYR A 62 -3.44 -5.43 -11.06
C TYR A 62 -4.38 -6.19 -10.14
N ALA A 63 -5.15 -5.44 -9.36
CA ALA A 63 -6.21 -5.96 -8.51
C ALA A 63 -7.57 -5.65 -9.12
N PHE A 64 -8.41 -6.68 -9.25
CA PHE A 64 -9.81 -6.51 -9.67
C PHE A 64 -10.75 -7.49 -8.94
N SER A 65 -11.99 -7.08 -8.70
CA SER A 65 -13.03 -7.97 -8.19
C SER A 65 -13.64 -8.77 -9.35
N GLY A 66 -13.47 -10.09 -9.34
CA GLY A 66 -13.65 -10.88 -10.57
C GLY A 66 -15.07 -11.24 -10.97
N THR A 67 -16.11 -10.71 -10.33
CA THR A 67 -17.50 -10.88 -10.79
C THR A 67 -18.45 -9.73 -10.44
N SER A 68 -18.19 -8.96 -9.39
CA SER A 68 -18.92 -7.74 -9.02
C SER A 68 -18.08 -6.54 -9.41
N SER A 69 -18.61 -5.68 -10.26
CA SER A 69 -17.86 -4.55 -10.82
C SER A 69 -17.57 -3.42 -9.80
N THR A 70 -18.03 -3.56 -8.56
CA THR A 70 -18.14 -2.47 -7.58
C THR A 70 -17.30 -2.60 -6.31
N ASP A 71 -16.29 -3.46 -6.16
CA ASP A 71 -15.71 -3.68 -4.80
C ASP A 71 -14.51 -2.83 -4.43
N LEU A 72 -13.66 -2.49 -5.40
CA LEU A 72 -12.76 -1.35 -5.21
C LEU A 72 -13.55 -0.04 -5.17
N SER A 73 -14.84 -0.03 -5.56
CA SER A 73 -15.67 1.16 -5.40
C SER A 73 -15.83 1.60 -3.95
N SER A 74 -15.35 0.86 -2.97
CA SER A 74 -15.22 1.32 -1.58
C SER A 74 -14.18 2.42 -1.33
N MET A 75 -13.27 2.71 -2.27
CA MET A 75 -12.60 4.01 -2.27
C MET A 75 -13.59 5.16 -2.54
N SER A 76 -14.80 4.86 -3.02
CA SER A 76 -15.91 5.82 -3.07
C SER A 76 -16.51 6.00 -1.69
N GLY A 77 -16.89 7.24 -1.42
CA GLY A 77 -17.34 7.65 -0.09
C GLY A 77 -16.48 8.77 0.45
N GLU A 78 -16.84 9.21 1.65
CA GLU A 78 -16.22 10.36 2.29
C GLU A 78 -15.00 9.98 3.14
N ASP A 79 -14.86 8.71 3.49
CA ASP A 79 -13.74 8.16 4.26
C ASP A 79 -13.00 7.08 3.45
N TRP A 80 -11.68 7.22 3.31
CA TRP A 80 -10.82 6.20 2.69
C TRP A 80 -9.33 6.48 2.92
N THR A 81 -8.50 5.44 2.74
CA THR A 81 -7.04 5.56 2.65
C THR A 81 -6.52 4.63 1.56
N TYR A 82 -5.64 5.13 0.71
CA TYR A 82 -4.79 4.35 -0.18
C TYR A 82 -3.33 4.61 0.18
N GLU A 83 -2.55 3.56 0.34
CA GLU A 83 -1.14 3.68 0.69
C GLU A 83 -0.30 2.51 0.15
N LEU A 84 0.99 2.75 0.09
CA LEU A 84 2.01 1.81 -0.37
C LEU A 84 3.40 2.30 0.00
N TRP A 85 4.35 1.38 0.03
CA TRP A 85 5.77 1.69 -0.04
C TRP A 85 6.27 1.51 -1.46
N ILE A 86 7.15 2.43 -1.89
CA ILE A 86 7.85 2.32 -3.16
C ILE A 86 9.34 2.55 -2.96
N LYS A 87 10.14 1.91 -3.80
CA LYS A 87 11.57 2.20 -3.96
C LYS A 87 11.85 2.38 -5.44
N VAL A 88 12.22 3.59 -5.84
CA VAL A 88 12.36 3.96 -7.26
C VAL A 88 13.78 3.66 -7.74
N ASP A 89 13.91 2.97 -8.87
CA ASP A 89 15.22 2.69 -9.46
C ASP A 89 15.84 3.97 -10.06
N THR A 90 17.16 4.10 -9.99
CA THR A 90 17.92 5.26 -10.53
C THR A 90 17.73 5.56 -12.01
N ASP A 91 17.24 4.59 -12.80
CA ASP A 91 16.94 4.75 -14.22
C ASP A 91 15.44 4.64 -14.53
N ALA A 92 14.58 4.88 -13.54
CA ALA A 92 13.15 5.07 -13.74
C ALA A 92 12.86 6.30 -14.61
N LEU A 93 11.76 6.23 -15.38
CA LEU A 93 11.30 7.37 -16.18
C LEU A 93 10.66 8.43 -15.27
N ILE A 94 11.20 9.64 -15.32
CA ILE A 94 10.70 10.80 -14.56
C ILE A 94 9.98 11.74 -15.52
N GLY A 95 8.73 12.09 -15.20
CA GLY A 95 7.88 12.92 -16.06
C GLY A 95 8.09 14.43 -15.84
N ASP A 96 7.62 15.22 -16.80
CA ASP A 96 7.58 16.69 -16.66
C ASP A 96 6.56 17.09 -15.57
N ALA A 97 6.99 17.93 -14.62
CA ALA A 97 6.15 18.39 -13.51
C ALA A 97 5.01 19.32 -13.97
N ASN A 98 5.11 19.91 -15.15
CA ASN A 98 4.10 20.82 -15.71
C ASN A 98 3.04 20.08 -16.53
N GLU A 99 3.28 18.81 -16.86
CA GLU A 99 2.33 18.02 -17.61
C GLU A 99 1.17 17.58 -16.71
N PRO A 100 -0.08 17.69 -17.20
CA PRO A 100 -1.26 17.52 -16.37
C PRO A 100 -1.45 16.08 -15.93
N SER A 101 -1.03 15.10 -16.71
CA SER A 101 -1.25 13.67 -16.41
C SER A 101 -0.03 12.83 -16.69
N GLY A 102 0.00 11.62 -16.10
CA GLY A 102 1.01 10.62 -16.45
C GLY A 102 1.03 10.36 -17.97
N GLN A 103 -0.15 10.33 -18.60
CA GLN A 103 -0.30 10.10 -20.04
C GLN A 103 0.54 11.05 -20.91
N THR A 104 0.67 12.32 -20.52
CA THR A 104 1.42 13.33 -21.30
C THR A 104 2.78 13.66 -20.70
N ALA A 105 2.96 13.45 -19.39
CA ALA A 105 4.22 13.68 -18.70
C ALA A 105 5.35 12.75 -19.14
N GLY A 106 5.02 11.56 -19.66
CA GLY A 106 6.02 10.52 -19.96
C GLY A 106 6.68 9.93 -18.72
N GLY A 107 6.20 10.28 -17.52
CA GLY A 107 6.67 9.77 -16.25
C GLY A 107 6.12 8.38 -15.93
N ALA A 108 6.89 7.63 -15.15
CA ALA A 108 6.54 6.31 -14.65
C ALA A 108 5.23 6.34 -13.84
N CYS A 109 4.25 5.54 -14.26
CA CYS A 109 3.02 5.34 -13.49
C CYS A 109 3.25 4.32 -12.38
N ILE A 110 3.23 4.78 -11.13
CA ILE A 110 3.33 3.95 -9.93
C ILE A 110 2.06 3.10 -9.81
N SER A 111 0.91 3.74 -9.85
CA SER A 111 -0.39 3.09 -9.76
C SER A 111 -1.47 3.92 -10.44
N GLU A 112 -2.45 3.26 -11.02
CA GLU A 112 -3.59 3.88 -11.64
C GLU A 112 -4.86 3.16 -11.22
N ARG A 113 -5.92 3.92 -11.01
CA ARG A 113 -7.26 3.42 -11.24
C ARG A 113 -7.98 4.32 -12.21
N GLY A 114 -8.17 3.81 -13.43
CA GLY A 114 -8.77 4.58 -14.53
C GLY A 114 -10.06 5.28 -14.07
N ARG A 115 -10.22 6.54 -14.45
CA ARG A 115 -11.34 7.42 -14.08
C ARG A 115 -11.50 7.69 -12.58
N ILE A 116 -10.54 7.27 -11.77
CA ILE A 116 -10.48 7.56 -10.34
C ILE A 116 -9.22 8.34 -10.01
N PHE A 117 -8.06 7.72 -10.14
CA PHE A 117 -6.82 8.40 -9.82
C PHE A 117 -5.63 7.85 -10.62
N GLU A 118 -4.55 8.60 -10.59
CA GLU A 118 -3.22 8.12 -10.96
C GLU A 118 -2.20 8.68 -9.99
N LEU A 119 -1.14 7.89 -9.79
CA LEU A 119 0.06 8.25 -9.04
C LEU A 119 1.26 8.03 -9.96
N TYR A 120 2.09 9.05 -10.16
CA TYR A 120 3.23 8.97 -11.08
C TYR A 120 4.40 9.85 -10.66
N LEU A 121 5.57 9.52 -11.21
CA LEU A 121 6.81 10.24 -10.96
C LEU A 121 6.91 11.50 -11.83
N ILE A 122 7.34 12.59 -11.21
CA ILE A 122 7.63 13.87 -11.87
C ILE A 122 8.99 14.41 -11.43
N GLU A 123 9.53 15.37 -12.18
CA GLU A 123 10.77 16.07 -11.82
C GLU A 123 10.62 16.91 -10.55
N ASP A 124 11.71 17.02 -9.80
CA ASP A 124 11.87 17.92 -8.66
C ASP A 124 13.24 18.61 -8.80
N SER A 125 13.33 19.87 -8.37
CA SER A 125 14.58 20.63 -8.40
C SER A 125 15.50 20.37 -7.19
N ASN A 126 14.94 19.82 -6.11
CA ASN A 126 15.60 19.61 -4.81
C ASN A 126 15.67 18.13 -4.40
N ALA A 127 15.07 17.23 -5.18
CA ALA A 127 15.04 15.79 -4.96
C ALA A 127 15.37 15.05 -6.28
N ASP A 128 15.60 13.74 -6.19
CA ASP A 128 15.81 12.91 -7.38
C ASP A 128 14.52 12.79 -8.22
N TYR A 129 13.37 12.81 -7.53
CA TYR A 129 12.04 12.82 -8.12
C TYR A 129 11.02 13.39 -7.14
N ALA A 130 9.84 13.72 -7.65
CA ALA A 130 8.64 13.97 -6.86
C ALA A 130 7.51 13.04 -7.30
N ILE A 131 6.46 12.99 -6.48
CA ILE A 131 5.28 12.18 -6.74
C ILE A 131 4.08 13.10 -6.92
N LYS A 132 3.31 12.84 -7.97
CA LYS A 132 2.06 13.52 -8.26
C LYS A 132 0.89 12.56 -8.20
N TYR A 133 -0.15 12.98 -7.48
CA TYR A 133 -1.44 12.32 -7.37
C TYR A 133 -2.50 13.16 -8.07
N ASN A 134 -3.13 12.59 -9.09
CA ASN A 134 -4.23 13.23 -9.79
C ASN A 134 -5.54 12.51 -9.52
N ARG A 135 -6.59 13.29 -9.25
CA ARG A 135 -7.98 12.87 -9.39
C ARG A 135 -8.40 12.95 -10.85
N LEU A 136 -9.03 11.90 -11.36
CA LEU A 136 -9.41 11.78 -12.78
C LEU A 136 -10.93 11.84 -13.00
N ASP A 137 -11.39 12.43 -14.11
CA ASP A 137 -12.79 12.32 -14.52
C ASP A 137 -13.09 11.03 -15.33
N ASN A 138 -14.30 10.92 -15.87
CA ASN A 138 -14.73 9.76 -16.67
C ASN A 138 -13.96 9.58 -17.99
N ASP A 139 -13.26 10.62 -18.43
CA ASP A 139 -12.44 10.63 -19.64
C ASP A 139 -10.94 10.45 -19.32
N ASN A 140 -10.60 10.13 -18.06
CA ASN A 140 -9.24 10.05 -17.54
C ASN A 140 -8.47 11.37 -17.60
N LEU A 141 -9.18 12.50 -17.54
CA LEU A 141 -8.56 13.81 -17.46
C LEU A 141 -8.38 14.22 -15.99
N PRO A 142 -7.21 14.76 -15.62
CA PRO A 142 -6.99 15.34 -14.30
C PRO A 142 -7.97 16.49 -14.02
N VAL A 143 -8.67 16.40 -12.90
CA VAL A 143 -9.60 17.44 -12.39
C VAL A 143 -9.17 18.01 -11.05
N GLY A 144 -8.20 17.38 -10.38
CA GLY A 144 -7.56 17.86 -9.17
C GLY A 144 -6.21 17.19 -9.00
N THR A 145 -5.25 17.91 -8.42
CA THR A 145 -3.85 17.47 -8.31
C THR A 145 -3.33 17.78 -6.91
N MET A 146 -2.53 16.86 -6.38
CA MET A 146 -1.64 17.05 -5.23
C MET A 146 -0.27 16.53 -5.64
N ASP A 147 0.82 17.24 -5.33
CA ASP A 147 2.16 16.77 -5.67
C ASP A 147 3.23 17.22 -4.66
N SER A 148 4.38 16.55 -4.70
CA SER A 148 5.48 16.79 -3.76
C SER A 148 6.60 17.66 -4.30
N SER A 149 6.50 18.20 -5.52
CA SER A 149 7.63 18.86 -6.23
C SER A 149 8.09 20.18 -5.62
N ASP A 150 7.25 20.80 -4.79
CA ASP A 150 7.54 22.01 -4.01
C ASP A 150 7.57 21.73 -2.49
N SER A 151 7.72 20.47 -2.09
CA SER A 151 7.71 20.06 -0.68
C SER A 151 9.10 20.14 -0.03
N SER A 152 9.16 20.01 1.30
CA SER A 152 10.44 19.88 2.02
C SER A 152 10.96 18.44 2.10
N ILE A 153 10.25 17.48 1.50
CA ILE A 153 10.65 16.08 1.50
C ILE A 153 11.44 15.80 0.22
N ASN A 154 12.71 15.46 0.40
CA ASN A 154 13.57 15.05 -0.69
C ASN A 154 13.48 13.53 -0.85
N LEU A 155 12.90 13.08 -1.96
CA LEU A 155 12.89 11.69 -2.34
C LEU A 155 14.17 11.34 -3.10
N GLU A 156 14.79 10.22 -2.74
CA GLU A 156 16.04 9.74 -3.33
C GLU A 156 15.81 8.40 -4.03
N PHE A 157 16.51 8.16 -5.13
CA PHE A 157 16.50 6.86 -5.78
C PHE A 157 17.08 5.77 -4.87
N ASP A 158 16.67 4.53 -5.09
CA ASP A 158 17.07 3.34 -4.32
C ASP A 158 16.75 3.40 -2.81
N GLU A 159 15.98 4.40 -2.36
CA GLU A 159 15.45 4.51 -1.00
C GLU A 159 13.94 4.23 -0.94
N TRP A 160 13.49 3.68 0.19
CA TRP A 160 12.07 3.41 0.42
C TRP A 160 11.34 4.70 0.81
N ALA A 161 10.23 4.96 0.14
CA ALA A 161 9.32 6.05 0.44
C ALA A 161 7.91 5.49 0.71
N HIS A 162 7.31 5.92 1.83
CA HIS A 162 5.89 5.67 2.09
C HIS A 162 5.07 6.75 1.41
N VAL A 163 4.01 6.34 0.72
CA VAL A 163 3.08 7.23 0.05
C VAL A 163 1.68 6.91 0.56
N ALA A 164 0.95 7.90 1.03
CA ALA A 164 -0.44 7.73 1.43
C ALA A 164 -1.32 8.89 0.99
N ILE A 165 -2.52 8.57 0.52
CA ILE A 165 -3.59 9.53 0.30
C ILE A 165 -4.77 9.07 1.14
N SER A 166 -5.30 9.95 1.97
CA SER A 166 -6.50 9.70 2.76
C SER A 166 -7.53 10.80 2.59
N ARG A 167 -8.77 10.49 2.94
CA ARG A 167 -9.84 11.48 3.05
C ARG A 167 -10.70 11.15 4.26
N SER A 168 -11.13 12.18 5.00
CA SER A 168 -12.05 12.01 6.12
C SER A 168 -13.37 12.79 5.93
N SER A 169 -14.49 12.17 6.28
CA SER A 169 -15.82 12.77 6.35
C SER A 169 -15.95 13.73 7.53
N ALA A 170 -15.16 13.52 8.59
CA ALA A 170 -15.21 14.30 9.82
C ALA A 170 -14.73 15.74 9.63
N ASP A 171 -13.69 15.94 8.82
CA ASP A 171 -13.14 17.26 8.47
C ASP A 171 -13.40 17.66 7.00
N GLY A 172 -13.78 16.72 6.15
CA GLY A 172 -14.01 16.94 4.73
C GLY A 172 -12.73 17.11 3.91
N ILE A 173 -11.57 16.73 4.46
CA ILE A 173 -10.24 17.02 3.88
C ILE A 173 -9.63 15.74 3.30
N ALA A 174 -9.21 15.81 2.04
CA ALA A 174 -8.27 14.87 1.44
C ALA A 174 -6.84 15.32 1.75
N LYS A 175 -5.97 14.37 2.06
CA LYS A 175 -4.61 14.60 2.58
C LYS A 175 -3.64 13.70 1.83
N PHE A 176 -2.53 14.27 1.35
CA PHE A 176 -1.45 13.57 0.67
C PHE A 176 -0.21 13.58 1.56
N TYR A 177 0.33 12.40 1.83
CA TYR A 177 1.46 12.19 2.72
C TYR A 177 2.61 11.50 1.99
N ILE A 178 3.82 11.94 2.32
CA ILE A 178 5.07 11.26 1.96
C ILE A 178 5.88 11.06 3.22
N ASN A 179 6.31 9.83 3.49
CA ASN A 179 7.02 9.45 4.72
C ASN A 179 6.30 9.94 5.99
N GLY A 180 4.97 9.89 5.96
CA GLY A 180 4.08 10.35 7.03
C GLY A 180 4.01 11.86 7.27
N THR A 181 4.73 12.67 6.50
CA THR A 181 4.63 14.14 6.51
C THR A 181 3.53 14.60 5.57
N LEU A 182 2.71 15.58 6.00
CA LEU A 182 1.63 16.11 5.15
C LEU A 182 2.22 17.01 4.06
N ILE A 183 2.06 16.61 2.81
CA ILE A 183 2.57 17.31 1.63
C ILE A 183 1.55 18.32 1.11
N ASP A 184 0.32 17.86 0.90
CA ASP A 184 -0.76 18.68 0.37
C ASP A 184 -2.11 18.21 0.94
N SER A 185 -3.10 19.10 0.87
CA SER A 185 -4.46 18.79 1.30
C SER A 185 -5.50 19.64 0.57
N SER A 186 -6.72 19.14 0.50
CA SER A 186 -7.80 19.85 -0.16
C SER A 186 -9.14 19.51 0.46
N SER A 187 -9.98 20.53 0.61
CA SER A 187 -11.38 20.38 1.05
C SER A 187 -12.36 20.28 -0.11
N ASP A 188 -11.89 20.13 -1.35
CA ASP A 188 -12.76 20.03 -2.52
C ASP A 188 -13.53 18.70 -2.50
N ALA A 189 -14.81 18.75 -2.87
CA ALA A 189 -15.66 17.57 -2.97
C ALA A 189 -15.21 16.60 -4.08
N LEU A 190 -14.39 17.03 -5.05
CA LEU A 190 -13.87 16.17 -6.12
C LEU A 190 -13.05 14.96 -5.62
N TRP A 191 -12.50 15.06 -4.40
CA TRP A 191 -11.74 13.99 -3.75
C TRP A 191 -12.63 12.92 -3.12
N ILE A 192 -13.94 13.13 -3.12
CA ILE A 192 -14.90 12.03 -2.94
C ILE A 192 -14.85 11.21 -4.23
N HIS A 193 -14.29 10.01 -4.17
CA HIS A 193 -14.16 9.21 -5.38
C HIS A 193 -15.53 8.69 -5.85
N PRO A 194 -15.76 8.63 -7.17
CA PRO A 194 -16.95 8.02 -7.73
C PRO A 194 -16.85 6.50 -7.64
N VAL A 195 -18.01 5.85 -7.60
CA VAL A 195 -18.11 4.41 -7.87
C VAL A 195 -17.79 4.19 -9.34
N ASN A 196 -16.70 3.47 -9.63
CA ASN A 196 -16.35 3.09 -11.00
C ASN A 196 -15.74 1.68 -11.07
N ASP A 197 -15.94 1.04 -12.20
CA ASP A 197 -15.68 -0.38 -12.45
C ASP A 197 -14.34 -0.58 -13.18
N THR A 198 -13.32 0.12 -12.72
CA THR A 198 -11.97 0.07 -13.27
C THR A 198 -11.01 -0.66 -12.33
N TRP A 199 -10.01 -1.29 -12.94
CA TRP A 199 -8.96 -2.02 -12.22
C TRP A 199 -8.07 -1.05 -11.45
N LEU A 200 -7.54 -1.51 -10.31
CA LEU A 200 -6.40 -0.88 -9.69
C LEU A 200 -5.16 -1.52 -10.30
N ASP A 201 -4.57 -0.82 -11.26
CA ASP A 201 -3.33 -1.19 -11.93
C ASP A 201 -2.14 -0.66 -11.13
N PHE A 202 -1.10 -1.47 -11.00
CA PHE A 202 0.18 -1.07 -10.45
C PHE A 202 1.23 -1.25 -11.52
N ASN A 203 2.22 -0.36 -11.53
CA ASN A 203 3.29 -0.35 -12.53
C ASN A 203 2.82 -0.15 -13.98
N TYR A 204 1.58 0.27 -14.21
CA TYR A 204 1.00 0.25 -15.55
C TYR A 204 -0.04 1.34 -15.73
N MET A 205 0.09 2.06 -16.84
CA MET A 205 -0.95 2.91 -17.40
C MET A 205 -1.03 2.67 -18.91
N TYR A 206 -2.24 2.52 -19.44
CA TYR A 206 -2.49 2.51 -20.89
C TYR A 206 -3.66 3.41 -21.26
N ARG A 207 -3.35 4.55 -21.90
CA ARG A 207 -4.37 5.54 -22.30
C ARG A 207 -4.05 6.12 -23.67
N GLY A 208 -5.00 5.99 -24.60
CA GLY A 208 -4.90 6.63 -25.93
C GLY A 208 -3.69 6.19 -26.75
N GLY A 209 -3.14 4.99 -26.52
CA GLY A 209 -1.94 4.50 -27.18
C GLY A 209 -0.62 4.80 -26.45
N ASN A 210 -0.65 5.58 -25.37
CA ASN A 210 0.51 5.79 -24.50
C ASN A 210 0.55 4.74 -23.40
N MET A 211 1.74 4.23 -23.13
CA MET A 211 2.04 3.26 -22.09
C MET A 211 3.14 3.80 -21.19
N ASN A 212 2.90 3.83 -19.89
CA ASN A 212 3.90 4.19 -18.91
C ASN A 212 4.04 3.09 -17.87
N PHE A 213 5.28 2.85 -17.47
CA PHE A 213 5.64 1.80 -16.53
C PHE A 213 6.49 2.38 -15.42
N PHE A 214 6.26 1.88 -14.21
CA PHE A 214 7.15 2.15 -13.11
C PHE A 214 8.39 1.26 -13.20
N LYS A 215 9.46 1.73 -12.57
CA LYS A 215 10.68 0.96 -12.42
C LYS A 215 11.16 1.12 -11.00
N GLY A 216 11.17 0.01 -10.29
CA GLY A 216 11.35 0.02 -8.85
C GLY A 216 10.67 -1.15 -8.17
N SER A 217 10.62 -1.07 -6.83
CA SER A 217 9.98 -2.06 -5.97
C SER A 217 8.74 -1.49 -5.28
N PHE A 218 7.78 -2.37 -4.98
CA PHE A 218 6.60 -2.07 -4.16
C PHE A 218 6.64 -2.89 -2.88
N ASP A 219 6.04 -2.35 -1.82
CA ASP A 219 5.67 -3.11 -0.64
C ASP A 219 4.43 -2.56 0.05
N ASP A 220 3.83 -3.36 0.93
CA ASP A 220 2.81 -2.98 1.90
C ASP A 220 1.66 -2.11 1.34
N ILE A 221 1.12 -2.53 0.20
CA ILE A 221 0.02 -1.85 -0.47
C ILE A 221 -1.26 -2.06 0.33
N ARG A 222 -1.94 -0.99 0.74
CA ARG A 222 -3.21 -1.08 1.49
C ARG A 222 -4.26 -0.12 0.95
N VAL A 223 -5.50 -0.61 0.91
CA VAL A 223 -6.71 0.20 0.70
C VAL A 223 -7.63 0.01 1.90
N SER A 224 -8.17 1.10 2.43
CA SER A 224 -9.01 1.10 3.62
C SER A 224 -10.27 1.95 3.47
N TYR A 225 -11.33 1.58 4.20
CA TYR A 225 -12.63 2.25 4.26
C TYR A 225 -12.67 3.48 5.19
N ILE A 226 -11.54 3.82 5.81
CA ILE A 226 -11.42 4.90 6.78
C ILE A 226 -10.22 5.78 6.47
N ASP A 227 -10.23 7.02 6.97
CA ASP A 227 -9.01 7.80 7.14
C ASP A 227 -8.16 7.16 8.24
N ARG A 228 -7.05 6.51 7.85
CA ARG A 228 -6.08 5.95 8.81
C ARG A 228 -5.11 7.01 9.33
N TYR A 229 -5.04 8.17 8.68
CA TYR A 229 -4.03 9.21 8.91
C TYR A 229 -4.71 10.58 9.09
N PRO A 230 -5.37 10.82 10.24
CA PRO A 230 -5.98 12.12 10.52
C PRO A 230 -4.95 13.24 10.75
N SER A 231 -3.68 12.88 10.97
CA SER A 231 -2.53 13.77 11.16
C SER A 231 -1.26 13.11 10.63
N GLU A 232 -0.15 13.84 10.65
CA GLU A 232 1.18 13.29 10.39
C GLU A 232 1.50 12.10 11.30
N PHE A 233 2.34 11.18 10.81
CA PHE A 233 2.69 9.92 11.45
C PHE A 233 4.12 9.51 11.08
N GLU A 234 4.65 8.50 11.75
CA GLU A 234 5.96 7.92 11.44
C GLU A 234 5.74 6.51 10.85
N PRO A 235 5.83 6.35 9.52
CA PRO A 235 5.62 5.06 8.89
C PRO A 235 6.82 4.14 9.18
N ASN A 236 6.54 2.87 9.49
CA ASN A 236 7.56 1.86 9.70
C ASN A 236 7.44 0.78 8.63
N HIS A 237 8.41 0.75 7.72
CA HIS A 237 8.44 -0.20 6.60
C HIS A 237 8.60 -1.66 7.05
N PHE A 238 9.00 -1.91 8.30
CA PHE A 238 9.15 -3.27 8.83
C PHE A 238 7.94 -3.73 9.65
N GLU A 239 6.96 -2.85 9.88
CA GLU A 239 5.79 -3.16 10.66
C GLU A 239 4.60 -3.43 9.74
N ARG A 240 4.29 -4.72 9.59
CA ARG A 240 3.08 -5.14 8.88
C ARG A 240 1.86 -4.48 9.51
N HIS A 241 1.09 -3.81 8.66
CA HIS A 241 -0.20 -3.29 9.02
C HIS A 241 -1.17 -4.37 9.53
N GLU A 242 -1.84 -4.10 10.66
CA GLU A 242 -2.93 -4.95 11.12
C GLU A 242 -4.09 -4.93 10.12
N VAL A 243 -4.58 -6.11 9.77
CA VAL A 243 -5.79 -6.26 8.97
C VAL A 243 -7.01 -6.24 9.88
N ASP A 244 -7.90 -5.28 9.66
CA ASP A 244 -9.12 -5.09 10.45
C ASP A 244 -10.37 -5.02 9.53
N ASN A 245 -11.54 -4.75 10.13
CA ASN A 245 -12.81 -4.62 9.39
C ASN A 245 -12.85 -3.42 8.42
N ASN A 246 -11.90 -2.50 8.54
CA ASN A 246 -11.77 -1.33 7.67
C ASN A 246 -10.68 -1.54 6.59
N THR A 247 -9.99 -2.68 6.57
CA THR A 247 -9.08 -3.05 5.48
C THR A 247 -9.87 -3.66 4.33
N LEU A 248 -9.80 -3.02 3.16
CA LEU A 248 -10.37 -3.53 1.92
C LEU A 248 -9.41 -4.50 1.23
N LEU A 249 -8.14 -4.10 1.17
CA LEU A 249 -7.08 -4.76 0.46
C LEU A 249 -5.79 -4.53 1.24
N GLN A 250 -5.00 -5.57 1.41
CA GLN A 250 -3.61 -5.47 1.84
C GLN A 250 -2.77 -6.45 1.03
N MET A 251 -1.68 -5.97 0.44
CA MET A 251 -0.65 -6.78 -0.20
C MET A 251 0.67 -6.48 0.50
N ASP A 252 1.14 -7.48 1.24
CA ASP A 252 2.43 -7.51 1.92
C ASP A 252 3.38 -8.29 1.00
N LEU A 253 4.41 -7.61 0.50
CA LEU A 253 5.24 -8.06 -0.61
C LEU A 253 6.69 -8.34 -0.18
N ASP A 254 6.99 -8.23 1.11
CA ASP A 254 8.33 -8.40 1.70
C ASP A 254 8.50 -9.68 2.52
N ASN A 255 7.42 -10.41 2.79
CA ASN A 255 7.48 -11.38 3.85
C ASN A 255 8.34 -12.62 3.58
N ASN A 256 8.99 -13.01 4.68
CA ASN A 256 9.89 -14.13 4.95
C ASN A 256 9.24 -15.50 4.69
N LEU A 257 8.91 -15.78 3.43
CA LEU A 257 8.46 -17.09 2.98
C LEU A 257 9.65 -18.06 3.16
N THR A 258 9.48 -19.03 4.06
CA THR A 258 10.40 -20.16 4.23
C THR A 258 10.86 -20.68 2.87
N PRO A 259 12.12 -21.14 2.72
CA PRO A 259 12.70 -21.48 1.42
C PRO A 259 11.77 -22.39 0.62
N PHE A 260 11.14 -21.79 -0.39
CA PHE A 260 10.15 -22.39 -1.27
C PHE A 260 10.65 -23.72 -1.83
N ASP A 261 9.84 -24.77 -1.65
CA ASP A 261 9.98 -26.00 -2.42
C ASP A 261 9.03 -25.91 -3.62
N PRO A 262 9.53 -25.72 -4.85
CA PRO A 262 8.70 -25.49 -6.04
C PRO A 262 7.88 -26.73 -6.47
N VAL A 263 7.87 -27.80 -5.67
CA VAL A 263 7.31 -29.09 -6.05
C VAL A 263 5.99 -29.41 -5.34
N SER A 264 5.59 -28.69 -4.28
CA SER A 264 4.35 -29.07 -3.57
C SER A 264 3.57 -28.03 -2.78
N ASP A 265 4.04 -26.79 -2.59
CA ASP A 265 3.29 -25.79 -1.83
C ASP A 265 3.13 -24.50 -2.64
N TYR A 266 1.87 -24.18 -2.91
CA TYR A 266 1.45 -22.91 -3.46
C TYR A 266 1.20 -21.94 -2.30
N ASP A 267 2.01 -20.89 -2.19
CA ASP A 267 1.80 -19.88 -1.16
C ASP A 267 0.77 -18.84 -1.60
N LYS A 268 -0.07 -18.47 -0.63
CA LYS A 268 -1.27 -17.67 -0.80
C LYS A 268 -0.94 -16.21 -0.52
N VAL A 269 -1.22 -15.31 -1.46
CA VAL A 269 -1.40 -13.90 -1.06
C VAL A 269 -2.69 -13.81 -0.30
N GLU A 270 -2.59 -13.45 0.97
CA GLU A 270 -3.74 -13.34 1.84
C GLU A 270 -4.48 -12.03 1.52
N ILE A 271 -5.24 -12.03 0.42
CA ILE A 271 -6.11 -10.91 0.08
C ILE A 271 -7.30 -10.95 1.03
N LYS A 272 -7.24 -10.13 2.07
CA LYS A 272 -8.35 -9.93 3.01
C LYS A 272 -9.17 -8.73 2.56
N GLY A 273 -10.41 -9.01 2.18
CA GLY A 273 -11.46 -8.03 1.97
C GLY A 273 -12.80 -8.74 1.95
N ILE A 274 -13.89 -7.98 1.91
CA ILE A 274 -15.27 -8.51 1.89
C ILE A 274 -15.55 -9.31 0.60
N TYR A 275 -14.66 -9.22 -0.39
CA TYR A 275 -14.88 -9.70 -1.76
C TYR A 275 -13.74 -10.58 -2.29
N THR A 276 -13.99 -11.25 -3.40
CA THR A 276 -13.02 -12.10 -4.09
C THR A 276 -12.21 -11.26 -5.08
N TYR A 277 -10.95 -11.00 -4.77
CA TYR A 277 -10.04 -10.19 -5.58
C TYR A 277 -9.07 -11.05 -6.36
N PHE A 278 -8.98 -10.87 -7.66
CA PHE A 278 -7.99 -11.53 -8.49
C PHE A 278 -6.79 -10.61 -8.64
N ILE A 279 -5.63 -11.11 -8.26
CA ILE A 279 -4.35 -10.53 -8.65
C ILE A 279 -3.82 -11.40 -9.77
N GLN A 280 -3.67 -10.80 -10.94
CA GLN A 280 -2.95 -11.44 -12.03
C GLN A 280 -1.59 -10.75 -12.15
N VAL A 281 -0.53 -11.50 -11.84
CA VAL A 281 0.83 -11.12 -12.21
C VAL A 281 1.02 -11.54 -13.66
N VAL A 282 1.18 -10.58 -14.54
CA VAL A 282 1.62 -10.83 -15.92
C VAL A 282 3.14 -10.62 -15.93
N ASN A 283 3.86 -11.44 -16.71
CA ASN A 283 5.32 -11.68 -16.72
C ASN A 283 6.31 -10.51 -16.46
N THR A 284 7.55 -10.89 -16.13
CA THR A 284 8.77 -10.06 -15.89
C THR A 284 8.84 -9.23 -14.61
N VAL A 285 8.24 -9.71 -13.53
CA VAL A 285 8.66 -9.32 -12.17
C VAL A 285 9.96 -10.04 -11.84
N PHE A 286 11.04 -9.29 -11.61
CA PHE A 286 12.26 -9.83 -11.04
C PHE A 286 12.21 -9.63 -9.52
N TRP A 287 12.36 -10.71 -8.78
CA TRP A 287 12.52 -10.63 -7.34
C TRP A 287 13.99 -10.38 -7.04
N THR A 288 14.34 -9.13 -6.77
CA THR A 288 15.70 -8.80 -6.35
C THR A 288 15.82 -9.03 -4.85
N SER A 289 16.87 -9.75 -4.47
CA SER A 289 17.22 -9.90 -3.07
C SER A 289 18.32 -8.91 -2.74
N LYS A 290 18.15 -8.14 -1.67
CA LYS A 290 19.25 -7.46 -1.00
C LYS A 290 19.51 -8.20 0.31
N ASP A 291 20.77 -8.47 0.60
CA ASP A 291 21.20 -8.88 1.93
C ASP A 291 20.94 -7.71 2.87
N TYR A 292 19.86 -7.77 3.65
CA TYR A 292 19.56 -6.76 4.66
C TYR A 292 19.95 -7.28 6.05
N VAL A 293 20.66 -6.44 6.80
CA VAL A 293 20.96 -6.66 8.21
C VAL A 293 19.92 -5.87 9.01
N LEU A 294 19.06 -6.57 9.75
CA LEU A 294 18.09 -5.93 10.64
C LEU A 294 18.78 -4.93 11.57
N PRO A 295 18.23 -3.72 11.78
CA PRO A 295 18.69 -2.82 12.82
C PRO A 295 18.61 -3.56 14.16
N THR A 296 19.72 -3.62 14.89
CA THR A 296 19.71 -4.13 16.26
C THR A 296 18.96 -3.14 17.15
N GLU A 297 17.90 -3.61 17.81
CA GLU A 297 17.24 -2.92 18.93
C GLU A 297 18.23 -2.51 20.03
#